data_AF-A0A7T8E991-F1
#
_entry.id   AF-A0A7T8E991-F1
#
_cell.length_a   1.000
_cell.length_b   1.000
_cell.length_c   1.000
_cell.angle_alpha   90.00
_cell.angle_beta   90.00
_cell.angle_gamma   90.00
#
_symmetry.space_group_name_H-M   'P 1'
#
loop_
_entity.id
_entity.type
_entity.pdbx_description
1 polymer ?
#
loop_
_entity_poly.entity_id
_entity_poly.type
_entity_poly.pdbx_seq_one_letter_code
_entity_poly.pdbx_strand_id
1 'polypeptide(L)' 'MHWASAIGIPVEQAIGLVHVCKNGVYWLDKNSVDYERDYEVVMERCSYLAKSATKDINDGYRNIGASQQLFMGRV' A
#
# COMPACT_ATOMS: atom_id res chain seq x y z
N MET A 1 6.77 -13.91 -7.15
CA MET A 1 6.22 -12.54 -6.97
C MET A 1 4.71 -12.64 -6.87
N HIS A 2 4.14 -12.63 -5.67
CA HIS A 2 2.73 -13.00 -5.42
C HIS A 2 1.67 -12.03 -6.01
N TRP A 3 2.04 -10.79 -6.35
CA TRP A 3 1.09 -9.83 -6.94
C TRP A 3 0.79 -10.13 -8.41
N ALA A 4 1.79 -10.55 -9.19
CA ALA A 4 1.65 -10.82 -10.62
C ALA A 4 0.68 -11.99 -10.88
N SER A 5 0.77 -13.03 -10.05
CA SER A 5 -0.17 -14.16 -10.08
C SER A 5 -1.60 -13.75 -9.73
N ALA A 6 -1.78 -12.75 -8.85
CA ALA A 6 -3.11 -12.28 -8.46
C ALA A 6 -3.85 -11.55 -9.60
N ILE A 7 -3.11 -11.00 -10.57
CA ILE A 7 -3.65 -10.30 -11.75
C ILE A 7 -3.50 -11.10 -13.05
N GLY A 8 -3.05 -12.36 -12.97
CA GLY A 8 -2.96 -13.27 -14.11
C GLY A 8 -1.81 -12.98 -15.08
N ILE A 9 -0.75 -12.30 -14.65
CA ILE A 9 0.40 -11.96 -15.50
C ILE A 9 1.59 -12.88 -15.19
N PRO A 10 2.28 -13.44 -16.20
CA PRO A 10 3.52 -14.20 -16.00
C PRO A 10 4.60 -13.39 -15.29
N VAL A 11 5.42 -14.04 -14.47
CA VAL A 11 6.45 -13.35 -13.65
C VAL A 11 7.45 -12.61 -14.55
N GLU A 12 7.79 -13.18 -15.70
CA GLU A 12 8.72 -12.61 -16.68
C GLU A 12 8.23 -11.26 -17.20
N GLN A 13 6.91 -11.12 -17.38
CA GLN A 13 6.27 -9.87 -17.80
C GLN A 13 6.08 -8.89 -16.64
N ALA A 14 6.08 -9.39 -15.40
CA ALA A 14 5.93 -8.58 -14.20
C ALA A 14 7.22 -7.88 -13.76
N ILE A 15 8.38 -8.35 -14.21
CA ILE A 15 9.68 -7.75 -13.87
C ILE A 15 9.73 -6.31 -14.38
N GLY A 16 9.99 -5.37 -13.48
CA GLY A 16 10.14 -3.94 -13.80
C GLY A 16 8.85 -3.14 -13.90
N LEU A 17 7.66 -3.78 -13.83
CA LEU A 17 6.38 -3.06 -13.85
C LEU A 17 6.09 -2.28 -12.55
N VAL A 18 6.75 -2.64 -11.46
CA VAL A 18 6.60 -1.97 -10.16
C VAL A 18 7.94 -1.38 -9.76
N HIS A 19 7.96 -0.07 -9.52
CA HIS A 19 9.09 0.57 -8.87
C HIS A 19 9.06 0.25 -7.37
N VAL A 20 10.01 -0.58 -6.92
CA VAL A 20 10.25 -0.78 -5.50
C VAL A 20 11.21 0.29 -5.02
N CYS A 21 10.70 1.22 -4.21
CA CYS A 21 11.51 2.31 -3.67
C CYS A 21 12.70 1.80 -2.86
N LYS A 22 13.78 2.58 -2.82
CA LYS A 22 14.87 2.35 -1.86
C LYS A 22 14.29 2.39 -0.44
N ASN A 23 14.54 1.34 0.35
CA ASN A 23 13.95 1.11 1.68
C ASN A 23 12.42 0.91 1.70
N GLY A 24 11.82 0.52 0.57
CA GLY A 24 10.38 0.24 0.47
C GLY A 24 9.99 -1.20 0.84
N VAL A 25 10.96 -2.04 1.17
CA VAL A 25 10.76 -3.45 1.54
C VAL A 25 11.05 -3.62 3.02
N TYR A 26 10.11 -4.27 3.72
CA TYR A 26 10.24 -4.62 5.13
C TYR A 26 9.99 -6.11 5.30
N TRP A 27 10.68 -6.71 6.26
CA TRP A 27 10.59 -8.13 6.56
C TRP A 27 10.03 -8.32 7.96
N LEU A 28 9.14 -9.28 8.12
CA LEU A 28 8.63 -9.71 9.42
C LEU A 28 8.96 -11.18 9.59
N ASP A 29 9.93 -11.47 10.44
CA ASP A 29 10.29 -12.83 10.82
C ASP A 29 9.82 -13.10 12.25
N LYS A 30 8.84 -13.99 12.39
CA LYS A 30 8.28 -14.39 13.69
C LYS A 30 9.29 -15.04 14.63
N ASN A 31 10.41 -15.54 14.11
CA ASN A 31 11.46 -16.16 14.89
C ASN A 31 12.59 -15.18 15.22
N SER A 32 12.52 -13.93 14.74
CA SER A 32 13.52 -12.91 15.03
C SER A 32 13.38 -12.42 16.47
N VAL A 33 14.52 -12.19 17.13
CA VAL A 33 14.57 -11.49 18.42
C VAL A 33 14.08 -10.05 18.33
N ASP A 34 14.14 -9.46 17.12
CA ASP A 34 13.73 -8.09 16.83
C ASP A 34 12.27 -8.00 16.32
N TYR A 35 11.50 -9.10 16.35
CA TYR A 35 10.15 -9.17 15.77
C TYR A 35 9.25 -8.00 16.19
N GLU A 36 9.21 -7.67 17.48
CA GLU A 36 8.32 -6.62 17.99
C GLU A 36 8.70 -5.25 17.42
N ARG A 37 10.01 -4.95 17.34
CA ARG A 37 10.53 -3.73 16.76
C ARG A 37 10.22 -3.66 15.26
N ASP A 38 10.45 -4.75 14.53
CA ASP A 38 10.16 -4.81 13.10
C ASP A 38 8.66 -4.67 12.82
N TYR A 39 7.83 -5.26 13.68
CA TYR A 39 6.37 -5.15 13.63
C TYR A 39 5.92 -3.70 13.80
N GLU A 40 6.43 -2.98 14.80
CA GLU A 40 6.13 -1.55 15.00
C GLU A 40 6.51 -0.71 13.77
N VAL A 41 7.71 -0.92 13.21
CA VAL A 41 8.19 -0.20 12.03
C VAL A 41 7.31 -0.47 10.81
N VAL A 42 6.90 -1.72 10.58
CA VAL A 42 5.99 -2.07 9.49
C VAL A 42 4.63 -1.43 9.70
N MET A 43 4.08 -1.48 10.91
CA MET A 43 2.77 -0.90 11.23
C MET A 43 2.77 0.62 11.05
N GLU A 44 3.83 1.31 11.47
CA GLU A 44 3.98 2.75 11.23
C GLU A 44 3.94 3.07 9.73
N ARG A 45 4.65 2.31 8.89
CA ARG A 45 4.67 2.51 7.43
C ARG A 45 3.34 2.15 6.77
N CYS A 46 2.66 1.10 7.22
CA CYS A 46 1.32 0.75 6.78
C CYS A 46 0.31 1.85 7.11
N SER A 47 0.47 2.54 8.25
CA SER A 47 -0.39 3.67 8.61
C SER A 47 -0.30 4.84 7.60
N TYR A 48 0.85 5.00 6.94
CA TYR A 48 1.02 5.97 5.85
C TYR A 48 0.18 5.61 4.62
N LEU A 49 0.05 4.31 4.30
CA LEU A 49 -0.85 3.84 3.23
C LEU A 49 -2.33 4.03 3.60
N ALA A 50 -2.64 4.09 4.90
CA ALA A 50 -3.98 4.36 5.42
C ALA A 50 -4.26 5.86 5.65
N LYS A 51 -3.35 6.78 5.28
CA LYS A 51 -3.60 8.22 5.42
C LYS A 51 -4.79 8.65 4.55
N SER A 52 -5.92 8.86 5.21
CA SER A 52 -7.09 9.57 4.66
C SER A 52 -6.80 11.07 4.42
N ALA A 53 -5.90 11.66 5.22
CA ALA A 53 -5.81 13.11 5.40
C ALA A 53 -5.04 13.91 4.33
N THR A 54 -4.20 13.28 3.50
CA THR A 54 -3.48 13.97 2.39
C THR A 54 -4.05 13.61 1.03
N LYS A 55 -5.20 12.93 0.98
CA LYS A 55 -5.92 12.75 -0.27
C LYS A 55 -6.56 14.10 -0.61
N ASP A 56 -5.94 14.84 -1.51
CA ASP A 56 -6.58 16.01 -2.09
C ASP A 56 -7.89 15.53 -2.73
N ILE A 57 -9.00 15.90 -2.11
CA ILE A 57 -10.36 15.67 -2.60
C ILE A 57 -10.88 16.88 -3.37
N ASN A 58 -10.10 17.98 -3.41
CA ASN A 58 -10.47 19.26 -4.00
C ASN A 58 -9.84 19.48 -5.39
N ASP A 59 -8.85 18.68 -5.79
CA ASP A 59 -8.22 18.78 -7.12
C ASP A 59 -9.09 18.23 -8.27
N GLY A 60 -10.21 17.57 -7.95
CA GLY A 60 -11.14 17.01 -8.93
C GLY A 60 -10.61 15.77 -9.68
N TYR A 61 -9.41 15.29 -9.37
CA TYR A 61 -8.80 14.14 -10.01
C TYR A 61 -8.95 12.86 -9.18
N ARG A 62 -9.28 11.76 -9.85
CA ARG A 62 -9.39 10.45 -9.21
C ARG A 62 -8.00 9.84 -9.01
N ASN A 63 -7.41 10.10 -7.86
CA ASN A 63 -6.22 9.41 -7.41
C ASN A 63 -6.55 7.93 -7.10
N ILE A 64 -5.99 7.02 -7.89
CA ILE A 64 -6.31 5.58 -7.93
C ILE A 64 -6.30 5.00 -6.50
N GLY A 65 -7.45 4.44 -6.07
CA GLY A 65 -7.61 3.77 -4.77
C GLY A 65 -8.38 4.57 -3.71
N ALA A 66 -9.59 5.06 -4.01
CA ALA A 66 -10.51 5.56 -2.98
C ALA A 66 -11.55 4.48 -2.61
N SER A 67 -11.73 4.24 -1.30
CA SER A 67 -12.99 3.68 -0.80
C SER A 67 -14.13 4.63 -1.16
N GLN A 68 -15.26 4.10 -1.62
CA GLN A 68 -16.42 4.91 -1.97
C GLN A 68 -17.00 5.53 -0.69
N GLN A 69 -16.73 6.81 -0.45
CA GLN A 69 -17.62 7.58 0.41
C GLN A 69 -18.85 7.94 -0.43
N LEU A 70 -19.98 7.28 -0.14
CA LEU A 70 -21.28 7.75 -0.60
C LEU A 70 -21.48 9.13 0.03
N PHE A 71 -21.28 10.20 -0.76
CA PHE A 71 -21.79 11.51 -0.41
C PHE A 71 -23.32 11.41 -0.37
N MET A 72 -23.86 11.10 0.80
CA MET A 72 -25.28 11.21 1.07
C MET A 72 -25.58 12.71 1.12
N GLY A 73 -25.97 13.26 -0.03
CA GLY A 73 -26.43 14.63 -0.13
C GLY A 73 -27.52 14.88 0.90
N ARG A 74 -27.28 15.84 1.80
CA ARG A 74 -28.35 16.42 2.60
C ARG A 74 -28.73 17.75 1.95
N VAL A 75 -29.93 17.75 1.39
CA VAL A 75 -30.74 18.89 1.00
C VAL A 75 -30.91 19.83 2.19
#